data_AF-A0A2N2FUH9-F1
#
_entry.id   AF-A0A2N2FUH9-F1
#
_cell.length_a   1.000
_cell.length_b   1.000
_cell.length_c   1.000
_cell.angle_alpha   90.00
_cell.angle_beta   90.00
_cell.angle_gamma   90.00
#
_symmetry.space_group_name_H-M   'P 1'
#
loop_
_entity.id
_entity.type
_entity.pdbx_description
1 polymer ?
#
loop_
_entity_poly.entity_id
_entity_poly.type
_entity_poly.pdbx_seq_one_letter_code
_entity_poly.pdbx_strand_id
1 'polypeptide(L)'
;MSVEILSGRILAPYFGGSIHVWGAIITIFMLALAIGYLIGGRLSVNQPSIQKLSFILLAAAVLTTPIVLLDPYALDAIFSVVQDPRYGSLASATTLFFLPTVITGIISPYAVRLLVNECRFSGRYAGLLYFVSTLGSATGALMTAFYLVLYLETNQIVWILISISMMLGLFSLLFTRSCVQN
;
A
#
# COMPACT_ATOMS: atom_id res chain seq x y z
N MET A 1 2.08 -0.58 5.37
CA MET A 1 1.69 -0.86 6.77
C MET A 1 0.96 0.30 7.44
N SER A 2 1.31 1.58 7.23
CA SER A 2 0.57 2.70 7.85
C SER A 2 -0.94 2.68 7.53
N VAL A 3 -1.33 2.50 6.26
CA VAL A 3 -2.75 2.37 5.87
C VAL A 3 -3.41 1.14 6.52
N GLU A 4 -2.68 0.05 6.72
CA GLU A 4 -3.17 -1.15 7.40
C GLU A 4 -3.49 -0.87 8.88
N ILE A 5 -2.62 -0.16 9.58
CA ILE A 5 -2.88 0.28 10.96
C ILE A 5 -4.08 1.23 11.02
N LEU A 6 -4.18 2.17 10.08
CA LEU A 6 -5.30 3.11 10.01
C LEU A 6 -6.62 2.42 9.67
N SER A 7 -6.61 1.33 8.90
CA SER A 7 -7.82 0.60 8.53
C SER A 7 -8.62 0.13 9.74
N GLY A 8 -7.96 -0.26 10.84
CA GLY A 8 -8.62 -0.59 12.10
C GLY A 8 -9.39 0.59 12.69
N ARG A 9 -8.82 1.81 12.60
CA ARG A 9 -9.50 3.04 13.00
C ARG A 9 -10.63 3.45 12.06
N ILE A 10 -10.47 3.23 10.76
CA ILE A 10 -11.48 3.54 9.74
C ILE A 10 -12.71 2.63 9.93
N LEU A 11 -12.50 1.34 10.21
CA LEU A 11 -13.59 0.36 10.37
C LEU A 11 -14.23 0.37 11.77
N ALA A 12 -13.51 0.83 12.80
CA ALA A 12 -13.98 0.78 14.19
C ALA A 12 -15.34 1.45 14.46
N PRO A 13 -15.69 2.61 13.88
CA PRO A 13 -16.99 3.24 14.09
C PRO A 13 -18.18 2.37 13.65
N TYR A 14 -17.96 1.48 12.67
CA TYR A 14 -18.99 0.63 12.08
C TYR A 14 -19.02 -0.77 12.69
N PHE A 15 -17.85 -1.41 12.80
CA PHE A 15 -17.75 -2.83 13.15
C PHE A 15 -17.04 -3.08 14.49
N GLY A 16 -16.56 -2.03 15.16
CA GLY A 16 -15.78 -2.13 16.39
C GLY A 16 -14.36 -2.67 16.18
N GLY A 17 -13.70 -3.06 17.28
CA GLY A 17 -12.30 -3.51 17.30
C GLY A 17 -12.12 -5.00 17.60
N SER A 18 -13.07 -5.86 17.23
CA SER A 18 -13.02 -7.29 17.56
C SER A 18 -11.90 -8.05 16.82
N ILE A 19 -11.57 -9.26 17.29
CA ILE A 19 -10.61 -10.15 16.62
C ILE A 19 -11.02 -10.46 15.17
N HIS A 20 -12.31 -10.44 14.88
CA HIS A 20 -12.82 -10.66 13.54
C HIS A 20 -12.48 -9.51 12.58
N VAL A 21 -12.57 -8.26 13.06
CA VAL A 21 -12.25 -7.06 12.26
C VAL A 21 -10.75 -7.03 11.95
N TRP A 22 -9.90 -7.24 12.96
CA TRP A 22 -8.45 -7.31 12.76
C TRP A 22 -8.04 -8.51 11.90
N GLY A 23 -8.70 -9.66 12.09
CA GLY A 23 -8.51 -10.84 11.26
C GLY A 23 -8.84 -10.57 9.79
N ALA A 24 -9.93 -9.86 9.51
CA ALA A 24 -10.31 -9.44 8.17
C ALA A 24 -9.27 -8.49 7.54
N ILE A 25 -8.85 -7.45 8.28
CA ILE A 25 -7.83 -6.50 7.83
C ILE A 25 -6.55 -7.25 7.44
N ILE A 26 -5.97 -8.03 8.35
CA ILE A 26 -4.71 -8.75 8.10
C ILE A 26 -4.86 -9.68 6.89
N THR A 27 -5.96 -10.43 6.82
CA THR A 27 -6.21 -11.37 5.72
C THR A 27 -6.24 -10.66 4.37
N ILE A 28 -6.97 -9.55 4.26
CA ILE A 28 -7.10 -8.79 3.01
C ILE A 28 -5.77 -8.16 2.62
N PHE A 29 -5.04 -7.54 3.56
CA PHE A 29 -3.74 -6.95 3.27
C PHE A 29 -2.72 -7.99 2.84
N MET A 30 -2.62 -9.13 3.55
CA MET A 30 -1.70 -10.20 3.17
C MET A 30 -2.04 -10.82 1.81
N LEU A 31 -3.33 -11.07 1.53
CA LEU A 31 -3.77 -11.60 0.25
C LEU A 31 -3.48 -10.63 -0.89
N ALA A 32 -3.82 -9.35 -0.72
CA ALA A 32 -3.56 -8.31 -1.69
C ALA A 32 -2.06 -8.16 -1.97
N LEU A 33 -1.21 -8.15 -0.93
CA LEU A 33 0.24 -8.13 -1.07
C LEU A 33 0.76 -9.36 -1.81
N ALA A 34 0.29 -10.57 -1.48
CA ALA A 34 0.70 -11.79 -2.18
C ALA A 34 0.39 -11.74 -3.68
N ILE A 35 -0.81 -11.27 -4.04
CA ILE A 35 -1.20 -11.04 -5.44
C ILE A 35 -0.32 -9.97 -6.09
N GLY A 36 -0.09 -8.85 -5.39
CA GLY A 36 0.80 -7.79 -5.83
C GLY A 36 2.23 -8.29 -6.08
N TYR A 37 2.76 -9.14 -5.20
CA TYR A 37 4.08 -9.74 -5.36
C TYR A 37 4.18 -10.60 -6.62
N LEU A 38 3.16 -11.43 -6.87
CA LEU A 38 3.10 -12.25 -8.07
C LEU A 38 3.04 -11.39 -9.34
N ILE A 39 2.18 -10.37 -9.35
CA ILE A 39 2.02 -9.45 -10.49
C ILE A 39 3.32 -8.68 -10.72
N GLY A 40 3.92 -8.10 -9.68
CA GLY A 40 5.16 -7.34 -9.80
C GLY A 40 6.35 -8.18 -10.24
N GLY A 41 6.44 -9.43 -9.76
CA GLY A 41 7.40 -10.40 -10.26
C GLY A 41 7.27 -10.60 -11.78
N ARG A 42 6.06 -10.86 -12.27
CA ARG A 42 5.77 -11.04 -13.71
C ARG A 42 6.04 -9.78 -14.53
N LEU A 43 5.56 -8.62 -14.08
CA LEU A 43 5.72 -7.34 -14.78
C LEU A 43 7.19 -6.92 -14.90
N SER A 44 8.04 -7.36 -13.96
CA SER A 44 9.45 -7.01 -13.93
C SER A 44 10.32 -7.80 -14.92
N VAL A 45 9.81 -8.90 -15.49
CA VAL A 45 10.58 -9.75 -16.43
C VAL A 45 10.86 -9.02 -17.74
N ASN A 46 9.87 -8.31 -18.27
CA ASN A 46 9.91 -7.73 -19.61
C ASN A 46 10.26 -6.25 -19.58
N GLN A 47 11.54 -5.93 -19.84
CA GLN A 47 12.07 -4.57 -19.91
C GLN A 47 11.69 -3.74 -18.67
N PRO A 48 12.21 -4.13 -17.49
CA PRO A 48 11.99 -3.34 -16.28
C PRO A 48 12.60 -1.94 -16.48
N SER A 49 11.85 -0.89 -16.12
CA SER A 49 12.35 0.48 -16.21
C SER A 49 11.92 1.30 -15.00
N ILE A 50 12.73 2.29 -14.63
CA ILE A 50 12.41 3.23 -13.56
C ILE A 50 11.09 3.96 -13.89
N GLN A 51 10.85 4.31 -15.16
CA GLN A 51 9.60 4.95 -15.59
C GLN A 51 8.34 4.12 -15.26
N LYS A 52 8.36 2.80 -15.51
CA LYS A 52 7.25 1.91 -15.14
C LYS A 52 7.07 1.83 -13.62
N LEU A 53 8.17 1.80 -12.85
CA LEU A 53 8.12 1.87 -11.38
C LEU A 53 7.49 3.19 -10.91
N SER A 54 7.83 4.32 -11.53
CA SER A 54 7.22 5.62 -11.24
C SER A 54 5.69 5.58 -11.46
N PHE A 55 5.22 4.98 -12.56
CA PHE A 55 3.79 4.81 -12.80
C PHE A 55 3.12 3.89 -11.77
N ILE A 56 3.78 2.83 -11.32
CA ILE A 56 3.26 1.97 -10.24
C ILE A 56 3.09 2.76 -8.94
N LEU A 57 4.07 3.61 -8.58
CA LEU A 57 3.97 4.49 -7.40
C LEU A 57 2.83 5.50 -7.51
N LEU A 58 2.68 6.13 -8.69
CA LEU A 58 1.57 7.06 -8.94
C LEU A 58 0.22 6.35 -8.91
N ALA A 59 0.12 5.16 -9.50
CA ALA A 59 -1.10 4.36 -9.47
C ALA A 59 -1.46 3.95 -8.03
N ALA A 60 -0.48 3.54 -7.22
CA ALA A 60 -0.70 3.27 -5.80
C ALA A 60 -1.24 4.50 -5.06
N ALA A 61 -0.65 5.68 -5.29
CA ALA A 61 -1.11 6.93 -4.68
C ALA A 61 -2.56 7.25 -5.10
N VAL A 62 -2.86 7.23 -6.40
CA VAL A 62 -4.20 7.51 -6.94
C VAL A 62 -5.23 6.52 -6.43
N LEU A 63 -4.93 5.22 -6.42
CA LEU A 63 -5.85 4.19 -5.95
C LEU A 63 -6.03 4.16 -4.43
N THR A 64 -5.19 4.87 -3.68
CA THR A 64 -5.36 5.09 -2.24
C THR A 64 -6.29 6.28 -1.96
N THR A 65 -6.46 7.22 -2.91
CA THR A 65 -7.37 8.39 -2.73
C THR A 65 -8.83 8.04 -2.42
N PRO A 66 -9.44 6.98 -3.00
CA PRO A 66 -10.82 6.62 -2.69
C PRO A 66 -11.02 6.24 -1.23
N ILE A 67 -9.98 5.80 -0.52
CA ILE A 67 -10.06 5.49 0.92
C ILE A 67 -10.46 6.73 1.72
N VAL A 68 -10.08 7.94 1.30
CA VAL A 68 -10.39 9.17 2.05
C VAL A 68 -11.66 9.86 1.53
N LEU A 69 -11.97 9.68 0.25
CA LEU A 69 -13.09 10.35 -0.39
C LEU A 69 -14.39 9.54 -0.30
N LEU A 70 -14.28 8.21 -0.29
CA LEU A 70 -15.41 7.31 -0.39
C LEU A 70 -15.60 6.46 0.87
N ASP A 71 -14.73 6.55 1.90
CA ASP A 71 -14.92 5.72 3.09
C ASP A 71 -16.26 5.90 3.78
N PRO A 72 -16.84 7.09 3.99
CA PRO A 72 -18.09 7.18 4.76
C PRO A 72 -19.23 6.60 3.93
N TYR A 73 -19.27 6.92 2.62
CA TYR A 73 -20.29 6.41 1.70
C TYR A 73 -20.22 4.90 1.50
N ALA A 74 -19.02 4.35 1.32
CA ALA A 74 -18.83 2.92 1.12
C ALA A 74 -19.13 2.14 2.39
N LEU A 75 -18.67 2.63 3.55
CA LEU A 75 -18.90 1.97 4.84
C LEU A 75 -20.36 2.05 5.26
N ASP A 76 -21.02 3.20 5.11
CA ASP A 76 -22.46 3.34 5.36
C ASP A 76 -23.27 2.37 4.49
N ALA A 77 -22.96 2.30 3.18
CA ALA A 77 -23.64 1.40 2.26
C ALA A 77 -23.45 -0.08 2.66
N ILE A 78 -22.21 -0.49 2.97
CA ILE A 78 -21.93 -1.86 3.38
C ILE A 78 -22.58 -2.18 4.73
N PHE A 79 -22.47 -1.28 5.71
CA PHE A 79 -23.03 -1.47 7.05
C PHE A 79 -24.56 -1.56 7.02
N SER A 80 -25.22 -0.83 6.12
CA SER A 80 -26.67 -0.90 5.95
C SER A 80 -27.17 -2.27 5.47
N VAL A 81 -26.31 -3.04 4.78
CA VAL A 81 -26.64 -4.37 4.24
C VAL A 81 -26.09 -5.49 5.13
N VAL A 82 -24.89 -5.33 5.67
CA VAL A 82 -24.17 -6.35 6.44
C VAL A 82 -23.67 -5.76 7.76
N GLN A 83 -24.50 -5.86 8.80
CA GLN A 83 -24.17 -5.37 10.14
C GLN A 83 -23.28 -6.31 10.94
N ASP A 84 -23.20 -7.61 10.57
CA ASP A 84 -22.33 -8.57 11.26
C ASP A 84 -20.86 -8.14 11.11
N PRO A 85 -20.15 -7.85 12.22
CA PRO A 85 -18.77 -7.37 12.17
C PRO A 85 -17.81 -8.30 11.42
N ARG A 86 -18.07 -9.61 11.35
CA ARG A 86 -17.22 -10.59 10.66
C ARG A 86 -17.24 -10.37 9.16
N TYR A 87 -18.44 -10.30 8.59
CA TYR A 87 -18.63 -10.22 7.14
C TYR A 87 -18.59 -8.76 6.66
N GLY A 88 -19.12 -7.83 7.43
CA GLY A 88 -19.12 -6.41 7.10
C GLY A 88 -17.71 -5.81 7.08
N SER A 89 -16.85 -6.15 8.05
CA SER A 89 -15.46 -5.71 8.04
C SER A 89 -14.65 -6.35 6.91
N LEU A 90 -14.89 -7.63 6.59
CA LEU A 90 -14.24 -8.31 5.46
C LEU A 90 -14.63 -7.66 4.12
N ALA A 91 -15.92 -7.40 3.90
CA ALA A 91 -16.41 -6.72 2.70
C ALA A 91 -15.86 -5.29 2.59
N SER A 92 -15.84 -4.56 3.70
CA SER A 92 -15.29 -3.20 3.77
C SER A 92 -13.80 -3.15 3.49
N ALA A 93 -13.03 -4.03 4.12
CA ALA A 93 -11.59 -4.12 3.91
C ALA A 93 -11.26 -4.51 2.46
N THR A 94 -12.02 -5.46 1.89
CA THR A 94 -11.88 -5.83 0.48
C THR A 94 -12.16 -4.64 -0.43
N THR A 95 -13.26 -3.93 -0.21
CA THR A 95 -13.70 -2.84 -1.09
C THR A 95 -12.73 -1.66 -1.06
N LEU A 96 -12.26 -1.26 0.12
CA LEU A 96 -11.45 -0.06 0.29
C LEU A 96 -9.94 -0.31 0.12
N PHE A 97 -9.43 -1.42 0.64
CA PHE A 97 -7.98 -1.61 0.78
C PHE A 97 -7.38 -2.61 -0.20
N PHE A 98 -8.16 -3.53 -0.78
CA PHE A 98 -7.61 -4.61 -1.60
C PHE A 98 -6.85 -4.08 -2.81
N LEU A 99 -7.50 -3.29 -3.66
CA LEU A 99 -6.90 -2.78 -4.89
C LEU A 99 -5.64 -1.91 -4.66
N PRO A 100 -5.66 -0.87 -3.79
CA PRO A 100 -4.45 -0.11 -3.51
C PRO A 100 -3.34 -0.97 -2.90
N THR A 101 -3.68 -1.96 -2.08
CA THR A 101 -2.69 -2.85 -1.48
C THR A 101 -2.06 -3.79 -2.51
N VAL A 102 -2.83 -4.29 -3.49
CA VAL A 102 -2.27 -5.06 -4.61
C VAL A 102 -1.22 -4.23 -5.35
N ILE A 103 -1.53 -2.98 -5.68
CA ILE A 103 -0.61 -2.12 -6.44
C ILE A 103 0.64 -1.77 -5.62
N THR A 104 0.51 -1.51 -4.32
CA THR A 104 1.69 -1.30 -3.47
C THR A 104 2.55 -2.56 -3.35
N GLY A 105 1.94 -3.75 -3.33
CA GLY A 105 2.65 -5.03 -3.35
C GLY A 105 3.52 -5.23 -4.59
N ILE A 106 3.16 -4.66 -5.74
CA ILE A 106 3.95 -4.76 -6.99
C ILE A 106 5.34 -4.11 -6.83
N ILE A 107 5.47 -3.08 -6.01
CA ILE A 107 6.65 -2.21 -5.92
C ILE A 107 7.93 -3.00 -5.57
N SER A 108 7.88 -3.84 -4.53
CA SER A 108 9.06 -4.53 -4.00
C SER A 108 9.71 -5.50 -5.01
N PRO A 109 9.02 -6.51 -5.57
CA PRO A 109 9.66 -7.41 -6.54
C PRO A 109 10.09 -6.67 -7.82
N TYR A 110 9.36 -5.62 -8.22
CA TYR A 110 9.74 -4.79 -9.37
C TYR A 110 11.05 -4.04 -9.12
N ALA A 111 11.20 -3.45 -7.93
CA ALA A 111 12.42 -2.76 -7.53
C ALA A 111 13.62 -3.71 -7.38
N VAL A 112 13.42 -4.93 -6.85
CA VAL A 112 14.50 -5.95 -6.81
C VAL A 112 15.03 -6.17 -8.23
N ARG A 113 14.14 -6.38 -9.20
CA ARG A 113 14.54 -6.67 -10.57
C ARG A 113 15.27 -5.51 -11.26
N LEU A 114 14.96 -4.26 -10.91
CA LEU A 114 15.70 -3.08 -11.38
C LEU A 114 17.11 -2.97 -10.79
N LEU A 115 17.33 -3.47 -9.58
CA LEU A 115 18.63 -3.43 -8.91
C LEU A 115 19.55 -4.58 -9.31
N VAL A 116 18.99 -5.68 -9.80
CA VAL A 116 19.74 -6.90 -10.15
C VAL A 116 20.10 -6.88 -11.63
N ASN A 117 21.32 -6.42 -11.93
CA ASN A 117 21.91 -6.51 -13.28
C ASN A 117 22.58 -7.87 -13.55
N GLU A 118 23.10 -8.53 -12.51
CA GLU A 118 23.75 -9.83 -12.60
C GLU A 118 23.14 -10.83 -11.62
N CYS A 119 22.87 -12.05 -12.08
CA CYS A 119 22.30 -13.12 -11.26
C CYS A 119 23.12 -13.42 -9.99
N ARG A 120 24.45 -13.22 -10.04
CA ARG A 120 25.37 -13.45 -8.91
C ARG A 120 25.06 -12.57 -7.69
N PHE A 121 24.56 -11.35 -7.89
CA PHE A 121 24.25 -10.41 -6.81
C PHE A 121 22.77 -10.33 -6.46
N SER A 122 21.93 -11.18 -7.08
CA SER A 122 20.48 -11.19 -6.91
C SER A 122 20.04 -11.28 -5.44
N GLY A 123 20.61 -12.22 -4.67
CA GLY A 123 20.31 -12.39 -3.26
C GLY A 123 20.72 -11.18 -2.40
N ARG A 124 21.83 -10.51 -2.71
CA ARG A 124 22.31 -9.34 -1.95
C ARG A 124 21.37 -8.16 -2.12
N TYR A 125 20.98 -7.82 -3.35
CA TYR A 125 20.07 -6.71 -3.61
C TYR A 125 18.64 -7.00 -3.13
N ALA A 126 18.18 -8.24 -3.28
CA ALA A 126 16.90 -8.66 -2.71
C ALA A 126 16.89 -8.53 -1.18
N GLY A 127 17.95 -9.00 -0.51
CA GLY A 127 18.10 -8.89 0.96
C GLY A 127 18.13 -7.43 1.43
N LEU A 128 18.90 -6.57 0.77
CA LEU A 128 18.94 -5.14 1.08
C LEU A 128 17.57 -4.48 0.92
N LEU A 129 16.86 -4.77 -0.17
CA LEU A 129 15.54 -4.22 -0.39
C LEU A 129 14.54 -4.69 0.66
N TYR A 130 14.56 -5.98 1.01
CA TYR A 130 13.70 -6.50 2.08
C TYR A 130 14.03 -5.89 3.44
N PHE A 131 15.32 -5.67 3.75
CA PHE A 131 15.72 -4.97 4.97
C PHE A 131 15.13 -3.56 5.02
N VAL A 132 15.36 -2.73 3.98
CA VAL A 132 14.85 -1.35 3.92
C VAL A 132 13.32 -1.32 3.95
N SER A 133 12.67 -2.21 3.19
CA SER A 133 11.20 -2.31 3.13
C SER A 133 10.60 -2.70 4.49
N THR A 134 11.21 -3.66 5.18
CA THR A 134 10.71 -4.15 6.48
C THR A 134 10.94 -3.12 7.56
N LEU A 135 12.13 -2.51 7.60
CA LEU A 135 12.44 -1.45 8.55
C LEU A 135 11.51 -0.24 8.36
N GLY A 136 11.34 0.22 7.12
CA GLY A 136 10.41 1.31 6.81
C GLY A 136 8.96 0.97 7.14
N SER A 137 8.55 -0.28 6.93
CA SER A 137 7.21 -0.77 7.31
C SER A 137 7.01 -0.79 8.83
N ALA A 138 7.99 -1.26 9.59
CA ALA A 138 7.95 -1.27 11.05
C ALA A 138 7.95 0.15 11.63
N THR A 139 8.85 1.02 11.14
CA THR A 139 8.88 2.43 11.53
C THR A 139 7.58 3.14 11.16
N GLY A 140 7.05 2.91 9.96
CA GLY A 140 5.78 3.48 9.52
C GLY A 140 4.61 3.02 10.38
N ALA A 141 4.53 1.73 10.71
CA ALA A 141 3.50 1.19 11.60
C ALA A 141 3.59 1.79 13.01
N LEU A 142 4.78 1.83 13.61
CA LEU A 142 5.02 2.44 14.92
C LEU A 142 4.68 3.94 14.92
N MET A 143 5.21 4.69 13.95
CA MET A 143 4.92 6.13 13.84
C MET A 143 3.43 6.39 13.68
N THR A 144 2.74 5.58 12.89
CA THR A 144 1.29 5.72 12.70
C THR A 144 0.53 5.41 13.97
N ALA A 145 0.79 4.27 14.61
CA ALA A 145 0.05 3.81 15.78
C ALA A 145 0.31 4.66 17.03
N PHE A 146 1.54 5.14 17.23
CA PHE A 146 1.96 5.79 18.48
C PHE A 146 2.02 7.32 18.39
N TYR A 147 2.24 7.90 17.21
CA TYR A 147 2.52 9.34 17.09
C TYR A 147 1.55 10.06 16.16
N LEU A 148 1.50 9.69 14.87
CA LEU A 148 0.72 10.44 13.86
C LEU A 148 -0.75 10.53 14.25
N VAL A 149 -1.30 9.43 14.74
CA VAL A 149 -2.69 9.30 15.17
C VAL A 149 -3.04 10.15 16.41
N LEU A 150 -2.04 10.58 17.19
CA LEU A 150 -2.25 11.48 18.34
C LEU A 150 -2.39 12.95 17.90
N TYR A 151 -1.73 13.34 16.81
CA TYR A 151 -1.63 14.72 16.37
C TYR A 151 -2.50 15.04 15.14
N LEU A 152 -2.84 14.02 14.35
CA LEU A 152 -3.50 14.16 13.06
C LEU A 152 -4.73 13.26 12.97
N GLU A 153 -5.70 13.70 12.20
CA GLU A 153 -6.85 12.90 11.84
C GLU A 153 -6.47 11.79 10.84
N THR A 154 -7.20 10.67 10.86
CA THR A 154 -6.98 9.53 9.95
C THR A 154 -6.86 9.98 8.49
N ASN A 155 -7.76 10.84 8.04
CA ASN A 155 -7.80 11.35 6.67
C ASN A 155 -6.56 12.18 6.32
N GLN A 156 -6.07 13.00 7.26
CA GLN A 156 -4.85 13.79 7.07
C GLN A 156 -3.63 12.88 6.91
N ILE A 157 -3.53 11.82 7.71
CA ILE A 157 -2.42 10.86 7.62
C ILE A 157 -2.44 10.16 6.26
N VAL A 158 -3.60 9.69 5.79
CA VAL A 158 -3.70 9.04 4.48
C VAL A 158 -3.34 10.02 3.35
N TRP A 159 -3.77 11.29 3.41
CA TRP A 159 -3.37 12.32 2.44
C TRP A 159 -1.87 12.58 2.42
N ILE A 160 -1.21 12.58 3.58
CA ILE A 160 0.25 12.72 3.67
C ILE A 160 0.93 11.52 2.99
N LEU A 161 0.48 10.29 3.25
CA LEU A 161 1.03 9.09 2.62
C LEU A 161 0.86 9.12 1.10
N ILE A 162 -0.33 9.49 0.62
CA ILE A 162 -0.62 9.70 -0.82
C ILE A 162 0.35 10.72 -1.40
N SER A 163 0.52 11.86 -0.73
CA SER A 163 1.40 12.94 -1.19
C SER A 163 2.86 12.49 -1.28
N ILE A 164 3.36 11.76 -0.28
CA ILE A 164 4.71 11.21 -0.29
C ILE A 164 4.89 10.24 -1.46
N SER A 165 3.97 9.30 -1.66
CA SER A 165 4.03 8.36 -2.79
C SER A 165 3.96 9.08 -4.13
N MET A 166 3.13 10.11 -4.25
CA MET A 166 2.99 10.91 -5.47
C MET A 166 4.25 11.71 -5.77
N MET A 167 4.85 12.36 -4.76
CA MET A 167 6.12 13.08 -4.89
C MET A 167 7.25 12.16 -5.31
N LEU A 168 7.38 10.98 -4.71
CA LEU A 168 8.40 9.99 -5.09
C LEU A 168 8.19 9.50 -6.52
N GLY A 169 6.95 9.22 -6.91
CA GLY A 169 6.61 8.82 -8.28
C GLY A 169 6.95 9.90 -9.31
N LEU A 170 6.55 11.16 -9.07
CA LEU A 170 6.84 12.28 -9.96
C LEU A 170 8.34 12.60 -10.03
N PHE A 171 9.03 12.62 -8.89
CA PHE A 171 10.47 12.85 -8.82
C PHE A 171 11.22 11.78 -9.64
N SER A 172 10.90 10.52 -9.43
CA SER A 172 11.47 9.40 -10.18
C SER A 172 11.24 9.53 -11.70
N LEU A 173 10.04 9.96 -12.11
CA LEU A 173 9.70 10.17 -13.51
C LEU A 173 10.51 11.30 -14.15
N LEU A 174 10.67 12.42 -13.44
CA LEU A 174 11.43 13.59 -13.93
C LEU A 174 12.91 13.26 -14.11
N PHE A 175 13.53 12.59 -13.14
CA PHE A 175 14.94 12.19 -13.23
C PHE A 175 15.22 11.17 -14.33
N THR A 176 14.25 10.28 -14.62
CA THR A 176 14.40 9.31 -15.71
C THR A 176 14.41 9.99 -17.08
N ARG A 177 13.63 11.06 -17.27
CA ARG A 177 13.61 11.81 -18.55
C ARG A 177 14.91 12.57 -18.81
N SER A 178 15.51 13.16 -17.78
CA SER A 178 16.77 13.92 -17.92
C SER A 178 17.97 13.04 -18.32
N CYS A 179 17.96 11.74 -17.98
CA CYS A 179 19.06 10.83 -18.31
C CYS A 179 18.98 10.26 -19.74
N VAL A 180 17.81 10.30 -20.38
CA VAL A 180 17.61 9.81 -21.76
C VAL A 180 17.94 10.90 -22.79
N GLN A 181 18.06 12.16 -22.38
CA GLN A 181 18.36 13.31 -23.26
C GLN A 181 19.83 13.76 -23.26
N ASN A 182 20.69 13.17 -22.44
CA ASN A 182 22.15 13.37 -22.44
C ASN A 182 22.86 12.15 -23.02
#